data_AF-A0A2E8DA59-F1
#
_entry.id   AF-A0A2E8DA59-F1
#
_cell.length_a   1.000
_cell.length_b   1.000
_cell.length_c   1.000
_cell.angle_alpha   90.00
_cell.angle_beta   90.00
_cell.angle_gamma   90.00
#
_symmetry.space_group_name_H-M   'P 1'
#
loop_
_entity.id
_entity.type
_entity.pdbx_description
1 polymer ?
#
loop_
_entity_poly.entity_id
_entity_poly.type
_entity_poly.pdbx_seq_one_letter_code
_entity_poly.pdbx_strand_id
1 'polypeptide(L)'
;MAQSVAENIKKIREMYELGRGLPLKSAYGKAQAATLATEKNVGHGTVYRAKQFARMFSKKDVDRLCKLCRDGNSLSWCHLPMIFKVKPEQERWNLLNLAVEHGWSARELAREVDKRYPNKRKYGGGKPKMAADAAGLVKQISRTSESWLRFDDQLRLEDDEGAYRGELPIALRDALRAAYTAMQDLNEAAESVQLQPTRAKRKKK
;
A
#
# COMPACT_ATOMS: atom_id res chain seq x y z
N MET A 1 5.93 2.75 21.59
CA MET A 1 6.75 3.85 22.15
C MET A 1 6.59 5.06 21.25
N ALA A 2 6.11 6.19 21.77
CA ALA A 2 6.06 7.42 21.02
C ALA A 2 7.49 7.94 20.82
N GLN A 3 7.89 8.22 19.57
CA GLN A 3 9.17 8.89 19.30
C GLN A 3 9.12 10.29 19.91
N SER A 4 10.25 10.75 20.46
CA SER A 4 10.34 12.10 20.98
C SER A 4 10.13 13.13 19.86
N VAL A 5 9.58 14.29 20.20
CA VAL A 5 9.39 15.41 19.25
C VAL A 5 10.70 15.77 18.54
N ALA A 6 11.82 15.75 19.28
CA ALA A 6 13.14 16.03 18.74
C ALA A 6 13.56 15.02 17.66
N GLU A 7 13.29 13.73 17.86
CA GLU A 7 13.55 12.69 16.87
C GLU A 7 12.67 12.85 15.63
N ASN A 8 11.39 13.21 15.80
CA ASN A 8 10.50 13.49 14.67
C ASN A 8 11.00 14.65 13.81
N ILE A 9 11.39 15.76 14.45
CA ILE A 9 11.95 16.94 13.78
C ILE A 9 13.25 16.58 13.04
N LYS A 10 14.17 15.88 13.72
CA LYS A 10 15.41 15.41 13.11
C LYS A 10 15.11 14.55 11.89
N LYS A 11 14.17 13.61 12.00
CA LYS A 11 13.80 12.72 10.91
C LYS A 11 13.21 13.45 9.71
N ILE A 12 12.33 14.43 9.94
CA ILE A 12 11.74 15.25 8.86
C ILE A 12 12.85 15.99 8.10
N ARG A 13 13.81 16.60 8.80
CA ARG A 13 14.95 17.30 8.18
C ARG A 13 15.86 16.35 7.40
N GLU A 14 16.22 15.21 7.99
CA GLU A 14 17.02 14.17 7.31
C GLU A 14 16.36 13.70 6.02
N MET A 15 15.04 13.47 6.04
CA MET A 15 14.29 13.02 4.86
C MET A 15 14.19 14.12 3.80
N TYR A 16 14.13 15.39 4.20
CA TYR A 16 14.19 16.51 3.25
C TYR A 16 15.54 16.56 2.53
N GLU A 17 16.65 16.52 3.28
CA GLU A 17 18.00 16.57 2.71
C GLU A 17 18.29 15.33 1.85
N LEU A 18 17.86 14.15 2.30
CA LEU A 18 17.94 12.92 1.52
C LEU A 18 17.21 13.05 0.17
N GLY A 19 16.01 13.64 0.18
CA GLY A 19 15.24 13.86 -1.04
C GLY A 19 15.84 14.88 -1.98
N ARG A 20 16.44 15.95 -1.42
CA ARG A 20 17.12 17.01 -2.16
C ARG A 20 18.38 16.55 -2.88
N GLY A 21 19.09 15.57 -2.32
CA GLY A 21 20.30 15.01 -2.92
C GLY A 21 20.07 14.24 -4.22
N LEU A 22 18.81 13.98 -4.59
CA LEU A 22 18.46 13.21 -5.79
C LEU A 22 18.11 14.12 -6.97
N PRO A 23 18.62 13.85 -8.18
CA PRO A 23 18.30 14.65 -9.35
C PRO A 23 16.81 14.57 -9.72
N LEU A 24 16.21 15.72 -10.05
CA LEU A 24 14.79 15.84 -10.38
C LEU A 24 14.43 15.18 -11.72
N LYS A 25 15.36 15.14 -12.69
CA LYS A 25 15.18 14.56 -14.02
C LYS A 25 16.19 13.43 -14.26
N SER A 26 15.73 12.22 -14.59
CA SER A 26 16.33 11.32 -15.59
C SER A 26 15.91 9.85 -15.43
N ALA A 27 16.02 9.12 -16.53
CA ALA A 27 16.02 7.65 -16.60
C ALA A 27 17.07 6.97 -15.70
N TYR A 28 18.05 7.73 -15.16
CA TYR A 28 19.10 7.25 -14.26
C TYR A 28 18.71 7.21 -12.77
N GLY A 29 17.51 7.66 -12.42
CA GLY A 29 17.08 7.78 -11.03
C GLY A 29 16.95 6.46 -10.26
N LYS A 30 16.79 5.31 -10.94
CA LYS A 30 16.63 4.00 -10.26
C LYS A 30 17.94 3.51 -9.65
N ALA A 31 19.03 3.54 -10.43
CA ALA A 31 20.34 3.09 -9.97
C ALA A 31 20.87 4.01 -8.85
N GLN A 32 20.75 5.33 -9.02
CA GLN A 32 21.17 6.30 -8.01
C GLN A 32 20.34 6.21 -6.72
N ALA A 33 19.01 6.05 -6.82
CA ALA A 33 18.17 5.81 -5.64
C ALA A 33 18.51 4.48 -4.95
N ALA A 34 19.00 3.49 -5.70
CA ALA A 34 19.48 2.24 -5.14
C ALA A 34 20.80 2.39 -4.42
N THR A 35 21.78 3.06 -5.02
CA THR A 35 23.06 3.37 -4.38
C THR A 35 22.84 4.17 -3.10
N LEU A 36 22.03 5.24 -3.15
CA LEU A 36 21.75 6.07 -1.99
C LEU A 36 20.98 5.33 -0.89
N ALA A 37 20.08 4.41 -1.26
CA ALA A 37 19.38 3.54 -0.31
C ALA A 37 20.39 2.66 0.46
N THR A 38 21.35 2.05 -0.25
CA THR A 38 22.42 1.24 0.35
C THR A 38 23.34 2.09 1.23
N GLU A 39 23.85 3.22 0.71
CA GLU A 39 24.76 4.12 1.44
C GLU A 39 24.16 4.65 2.75
N LYS A 40 22.85 4.94 2.75
CA LYS A 40 22.14 5.47 3.92
C LYS A 40 21.47 4.39 4.76
N ASN A 41 21.60 3.12 4.39
CA ASN A 41 20.96 1.97 5.02
C ASN A 41 19.43 2.18 5.21
N VAL A 42 18.75 2.64 4.16
CA VAL A 42 17.29 2.86 4.13
C VAL A 42 16.65 2.11 2.98
N GLY A 43 15.39 1.68 3.14
CA GLY A 43 14.67 1.00 2.05
C GLY A 43 14.42 1.92 0.84
N HIS A 44 14.43 1.35 -0.37
CA HIS A 44 14.19 2.10 -1.62
C HIS A 44 12.90 2.95 -1.58
N GLY A 45 11.82 2.42 -1.03
CA GLY A 45 10.55 3.13 -0.90
C GLY A 45 10.68 4.43 -0.08
N THR A 46 11.54 4.43 0.94
CA THR A 46 11.83 5.61 1.75
C THR A 46 12.53 6.69 0.93
N VAL A 47 13.50 6.31 0.10
CA VAL A 47 14.22 7.24 -0.79
C VAL A 47 13.27 7.91 -1.78
N TYR A 48 12.33 7.16 -2.39
CA TYR A 48 11.32 7.75 -3.28
C TYR A 48 10.37 8.70 -2.55
N ARG A 49 9.96 8.38 -1.32
CA ARG A 49 9.12 9.26 -0.50
C ARG A 49 9.86 10.52 -0.08
N ALA A 50 11.14 10.40 0.31
CA ALA A 50 12.01 11.54 0.59
C ALA A 50 12.15 12.45 -0.62
N LYS A 51 12.38 11.89 -1.81
CA LYS A 51 12.41 12.65 -3.08
C LYS A 51 11.09 13.37 -3.34
N GLN A 52 9.97 12.68 -3.17
CA GLN A 52 8.65 13.29 -3.34
C GLN A 52 8.42 14.43 -2.34
N PHE A 53 8.83 14.23 -1.08
CA PHE A 53 8.77 15.23 -0.03
C PHE A 53 9.56 16.48 -0.40
N ALA A 54 10.84 16.33 -0.77
CA ALA A 54 11.70 17.45 -1.16
C ALA A 54 11.20 18.22 -2.41
N ARG A 55 10.41 17.56 -3.27
CA ARG A 55 9.77 18.21 -4.41
C ARG A 55 8.51 18.99 -4.03
N MET A 56 7.77 18.56 -3.01
CA MET A 56 6.49 19.14 -2.62
C MET A 56 6.60 20.22 -1.55
N PHE A 57 7.71 20.25 -0.81
CA PHE A 57 7.94 21.15 0.32
C PHE A 57 9.22 21.94 0.07
N SER A 58 9.17 23.25 0.30
CA SER A 58 10.35 24.10 0.36
C SER A 58 11.05 23.98 1.71
N LYS A 59 12.24 24.57 1.84
CA LYS A 59 12.93 24.66 3.15
C LYS A 59 12.08 25.40 4.19
N LYS A 60 11.38 26.47 3.78
CA LYS A 60 10.46 27.22 4.66
C LYS A 60 9.31 26.34 5.15
N ASP A 61 8.80 25.47 4.28
CA ASP A 61 7.75 24.52 4.66
C ASP A 61 8.26 23.47 5.64
N VAL A 62 9.49 23.01 5.49
CA VAL A 62 10.12 22.09 6.46
C VAL A 62 10.26 22.75 7.83
N ASP A 63 10.67 24.01 7.89
CA ASP A 63 10.73 24.74 9.16
C ASP A 63 9.34 24.93 9.79
N ARG A 64 8.32 25.19 8.96
CA ARG A 64 6.92 25.25 9.41
C ARG A 64 6.41 23.89 9.92
N LEU A 65 6.75 22.78 9.26
CA LEU A 65 6.44 21.42 9.73
C LEU A 65 7.12 21.14 11.08
N CYS A 66 8.38 21.53 11.22
CA CYS A 66 9.12 21.35 12.47
C CYS A 66 8.49 22.15 13.61
N LYS A 67 7.97 23.36 13.33
CA LYS A 67 7.20 24.14 14.30
C LYS A 67 5.91 23.40 14.68
N LEU A 68 5.16 22.92 13.69
CA LEU A 68 3.92 22.19 13.92
C LEU A 68 4.12 20.91 14.76
N CYS A 69 5.24 20.19 14.58
CA CYS A 69 5.63 19.06 15.43
C CYS A 69 5.93 19.45 16.88
N ARG A 70 6.39 20.68 17.16
CA ARG A 70 6.59 21.16 18.54
C ARG A 70 5.28 21.56 19.19
N ASP A 71 4.40 22.17 18.40
CA ASP A 71 3.11 22.66 18.86
C ASP A 71 2.15 21.49 19.14
N GLY A 72 2.32 20.33 18.49
CA GLY A 72 1.64 19.11 18.89
C GLY A 72 2.43 17.82 18.61
N ASN A 73 2.38 16.92 19.60
CA ASN A 73 3.18 15.69 19.65
C ASN A 73 2.78 14.60 18.63
N SER A 74 1.77 14.83 17.79
CA SER A 74 1.24 13.80 16.89
C SER A 74 1.97 13.71 15.56
N LEU A 75 2.57 14.80 15.05
CA LEU A 75 3.11 14.78 13.69
C LEU A 75 4.52 14.15 13.61
N SER A 76 4.61 13.08 12.84
CA SER A 76 5.85 12.33 12.55
C SER A 76 6.06 12.14 11.05
N TRP A 77 7.23 11.64 10.66
CA TRP A 77 7.54 11.30 9.26
C TRP A 77 6.48 10.38 8.61
N CYS A 78 5.82 9.51 9.39
CA CYS A 78 4.79 8.60 8.89
C CYS A 78 3.53 9.30 8.36
N HIS A 79 3.28 10.54 8.79
CA HIS A 79 2.12 11.33 8.37
C HIS A 79 2.30 11.94 6.97
N LEU A 80 3.52 12.39 6.66
CA LEU A 80 3.78 13.17 5.44
C LEU A 80 3.46 12.41 4.14
N PRO A 81 3.76 11.09 4.00
CA PRO A 81 3.38 10.36 2.80
C PRO A 81 1.86 10.29 2.56
N MET A 82 1.02 10.47 3.58
CA MET A 82 -0.44 10.41 3.44
C MET A 82 -1.01 11.60 2.68
N ILE A 83 -0.36 12.77 2.79
CA ILE A 83 -0.78 14.02 2.14
C ILE A 83 -0.17 14.20 0.74
N PHE A 84 0.72 13.30 0.30
CA PHE A 84 1.39 13.40 -1.01
C PHE A 84 0.43 13.34 -2.20
N LYS A 85 -0.78 12.79 -2.02
CA LYS A 85 -1.83 12.79 -3.05
C LYS A 85 -2.63 14.10 -3.12
N VAL A 86 -2.52 14.96 -2.12
CA VAL A 86 -3.22 16.25 -2.07
C VAL A 86 -2.41 17.29 -2.85
N LYS A 87 -2.88 17.63 -4.04
CA LYS A 87 -2.17 18.55 -4.95
C LYS A 87 -2.16 19.99 -4.47
N PRO A 88 -3.28 20.60 -4.02
CA PRO A 88 -3.27 21.96 -3.54
C PRO A 88 -2.46 22.08 -2.25
N GLU A 89 -1.57 23.06 -2.18
CA GLU A 89 -0.70 23.27 -1.02
C GLU A 89 -1.49 23.68 0.23
N GLN A 90 -2.44 24.60 0.06
CA GLN A 90 -3.28 25.07 1.16
C GLN A 90 -4.03 23.91 1.84
N GLU A 91 -4.57 22.98 1.05
CA GLU A 91 -5.28 21.81 1.58
C GLU A 91 -4.37 20.83 2.31
N ARG A 92 -3.11 20.68 1.88
CA ARG A 92 -2.13 19.89 2.62
C ARG A 92 -1.93 20.47 4.01
N TRP A 93 -1.73 21.78 4.10
CA TRP A 93 -1.53 22.46 5.38
C TRP A 93 -2.75 22.40 6.28
N ASN A 94 -3.95 22.59 5.72
CA ASN A 94 -5.20 22.46 6.46
C ASN A 94 -5.33 21.06 7.09
N LEU A 95 -5.07 20.00 6.31
CA LEU A 95 -5.11 18.62 6.81
C LEU A 95 -4.04 18.33 7.87
N LEU A 96 -2.85 18.88 7.73
CA LEU A 96 -1.78 18.73 8.73
C LEU A 96 -2.14 19.44 10.04
N ASN A 97 -2.70 20.64 9.97
CA ASN A 97 -3.15 21.37 11.15
C ASN A 97 -4.27 20.61 11.87
N LEU A 98 -5.27 20.11 11.13
CA LEU A 98 -6.34 19.29 11.70
C LEU A 98 -5.79 18.00 12.34
N ALA A 99 -4.78 17.36 11.73
CA ALA A 99 -4.15 16.17 12.30
C ALA A 99 -3.44 16.48 13.63
N VAL A 100 -2.87 17.67 13.78
CA VAL A 100 -2.27 18.11 15.03
C VAL A 100 -3.33 18.48 16.06
N GLU A 101 -4.32 19.26 15.67
CA GLU A 101 -5.44 19.71 16.52
C GLU A 101 -6.22 18.53 17.12
N HIS A 102 -6.54 17.52 16.31
CA HIS A 102 -7.29 16.34 16.74
C HIS A 102 -6.41 15.18 17.22
N GLY A 103 -5.08 15.34 17.23
CA GLY A 103 -4.17 14.26 17.61
C GLY A 103 -4.25 13.02 16.72
N TRP A 104 -4.58 13.18 15.43
CA TRP A 104 -4.73 12.05 14.50
C TRP A 104 -3.42 11.28 14.35
N SER A 105 -3.55 9.96 14.37
CA SER A 105 -2.54 9.04 13.86
C SER A 105 -2.39 9.15 12.34
N ALA A 106 -1.28 8.62 11.81
CA ALA A 106 -1.06 8.55 10.37
C ALA A 106 -2.18 7.78 9.63
N ARG A 107 -2.82 6.81 10.30
CA ARG A 107 -3.94 6.03 9.75
C ARG A 107 -5.23 6.85 9.66
N GLU A 108 -5.51 7.68 10.66
CA GLU A 108 -6.67 8.57 10.67
C GLU A 108 -6.50 9.69 9.65
N LEU A 109 -5.31 10.30 9.57
CA LEU A 109 -4.99 11.25 8.52
C LEU A 109 -5.15 10.62 7.13
N ALA A 110 -4.67 9.39 6.92
CA ALA A 110 -4.86 8.67 5.66
C ALA A 110 -6.34 8.53 5.29
N ARG A 111 -7.17 8.10 6.26
CA ARG A 111 -8.63 7.93 6.11
C ARG A 111 -9.31 9.24 5.72
N GLU A 112 -8.96 10.34 6.40
CA GLU A 112 -9.51 11.66 6.08
C GLU A 112 -9.07 12.15 4.69
N VAL A 113 -7.82 11.90 4.31
CA VAL A 113 -7.37 12.23 2.96
C VAL A 113 -8.06 11.33 1.92
N ASP A 114 -8.35 10.06 2.21
CA ASP A 114 -9.08 9.16 1.29
C ASP A 114 -10.55 9.58 1.13
N LYS A 115 -11.17 10.06 2.22
CA LYS A 115 -12.54 10.60 2.20
C LYS A 115 -12.65 11.85 1.30
N ARG A 116 -11.70 12.78 1.40
CA ARG A 116 -11.70 14.05 0.64
C ARG A 116 -11.16 13.90 -0.78
N TYR A 117 -10.17 13.02 -0.97
CA TYR A 117 -9.50 12.79 -2.25
C TYR A 117 -9.57 11.30 -2.60
N PRO A 118 -10.77 10.78 -2.89
CA PRO A 118 -10.93 9.38 -3.26
C PRO A 118 -10.10 9.10 -4.50
N ASN A 119 -9.24 8.10 -4.41
CA ASN A 119 -8.42 7.69 -5.54
C ASN A 119 -9.37 7.08 -6.57
N LYS A 120 -9.56 7.73 -7.73
CA LYS A 120 -10.38 7.20 -8.84
C LYS A 120 -9.83 5.90 -9.44
N ARG A 121 -8.77 5.32 -8.87
CA ARG A 121 -8.24 4.01 -9.28
C ARG A 121 -9.26 2.94 -8.91
N LYS A 122 -10.08 2.67 -9.92
CA LYS A 122 -10.93 1.51 -10.20
C LYS A 122 -10.57 0.31 -9.32
N TYR A 123 -11.59 -0.27 -8.71
CA TYR A 123 -11.63 -1.62 -8.13
C TYR A 123 -11.19 -2.68 -9.15
N GLY A 124 -9.91 -2.70 -9.45
CA GLY A 124 -9.29 -3.54 -10.46
C GLY A 124 -7.80 -3.52 -10.19
N GLY A 125 -7.35 -4.46 -9.35
CA GLY A 125 -5.93 -4.74 -9.24
C GLY A 125 -5.32 -4.90 -10.64
N GLY A 126 -4.04 -4.56 -10.78
CA GLY A 126 -3.34 -4.83 -12.03
C GLY A 126 -3.54 -6.28 -12.45
N LYS A 127 -3.64 -6.56 -13.76
CA LYS A 127 -3.81 -7.93 -14.27
C LYS A 127 -2.76 -8.82 -13.59
N PRO A 128 -3.16 -9.93 -12.94
CA PRO A 128 -2.20 -10.82 -12.30
C PRO A 128 -1.19 -11.29 -13.33
N LYS A 129 0.09 -11.27 -12.96
CA LYS A 129 1.16 -11.75 -13.84
C LYS A 129 1.04 -13.27 -13.94
N MET A 130 0.80 -13.78 -15.14
CA MET A 130 0.71 -15.23 -15.38
C MET A 130 2.07 -15.90 -15.17
N ALA A 131 2.06 -17.09 -14.56
CA ALA A 131 3.21 -17.97 -14.53
C ALA A 131 3.64 -18.40 -15.94
N ALA A 132 4.92 -18.72 -16.10
CA ALA A 132 5.51 -19.02 -17.41
C ALA A 132 5.47 -20.51 -17.78
N ASP A 133 5.18 -21.39 -16.81
CA ASP A 133 5.15 -22.83 -16.97
C ASP A 133 3.86 -23.44 -16.40
N ALA A 134 3.57 -24.68 -16.77
CA ALA A 134 2.35 -25.37 -16.35
C ALA A 134 2.28 -25.56 -14.83
N ALA A 135 3.39 -25.96 -14.19
CA ALA A 135 3.45 -26.12 -12.73
C ALA A 135 3.13 -24.80 -12.00
N GLY A 136 3.69 -23.68 -12.47
CA GLY A 136 3.39 -22.37 -11.92
C GLY A 136 1.95 -21.92 -12.17
N LEU A 137 1.36 -22.26 -13.32
CA LEU A 137 -0.05 -21.99 -13.61
C LEU A 137 -0.98 -22.77 -12.68
N VAL A 138 -0.74 -24.07 -12.47
CA VAL A 138 -1.50 -24.90 -11.52
C VAL A 138 -1.43 -24.32 -10.12
N LYS A 139 -0.24 -23.92 -9.66
CA LYS A 139 -0.06 -23.25 -8.37
C LYS A 139 -0.78 -21.90 -8.29
N GLN A 140 -0.84 -21.17 -9.39
CA GLN A 140 -1.56 -19.89 -9.45
C GLN A 140 -3.08 -20.10 -9.40
N ILE A 141 -3.59 -21.15 -10.05
CA ILE A 141 -5.00 -21.55 -9.98
C ILE A 141 -5.36 -21.92 -8.54
N SER A 142 -4.65 -22.86 -7.92
CA SER A 142 -4.89 -23.27 -6.52
C SER A 142 -4.90 -22.07 -5.56
N ARG A 143 -3.89 -21.19 -5.62
CA ARG A 143 -3.87 -19.96 -4.79
C ARG A 143 -5.06 -19.03 -5.02
N THR A 144 -5.53 -18.93 -6.26
CA THR A 144 -6.68 -18.07 -6.60
C THR A 144 -7.97 -18.69 -6.08
N SER A 145 -8.12 -20.01 -6.22
CA SER A 145 -9.24 -20.77 -5.65
C SER A 145 -9.26 -20.66 -4.12
N GLU A 146 -8.14 -20.92 -3.42
CA GLU A 146 -8.03 -20.72 -1.97
C GLU A 146 -8.40 -19.29 -1.54
N SER A 147 -7.91 -18.28 -2.27
CA SER A 147 -8.21 -16.89 -1.94
C SER A 147 -9.70 -16.57 -2.07
N TRP A 148 -10.39 -17.23 -3.01
CA TRP A 148 -11.82 -17.10 -3.19
C TRP A 148 -12.59 -17.82 -2.08
N LEU A 149 -12.18 -19.05 -1.72
CA LEU A 149 -12.80 -19.81 -0.63
C LEU A 149 -12.69 -19.05 0.71
N ARG A 150 -11.51 -18.49 1.03
CA ARG A 150 -11.34 -17.63 2.23
C ARG A 150 -12.21 -16.38 2.20
N PHE A 151 -12.47 -15.83 1.00
CA PHE A 151 -13.36 -14.68 0.85
C PHE A 151 -14.82 -15.08 1.11
N ASP A 152 -15.26 -16.24 0.61
CA ASP A 152 -16.60 -16.78 0.93
C ASP A 152 -16.74 -17.08 2.42
N ASP A 153 -15.72 -17.68 3.07
CA ASP A 153 -15.70 -17.93 4.51
C ASP A 153 -15.84 -16.62 5.31
N GLN A 154 -15.15 -15.55 4.90
CA GLN A 154 -15.29 -14.22 5.51
C GLN A 154 -16.68 -13.62 5.33
N LEU A 155 -17.39 -14.00 4.27
CA LEU A 155 -18.76 -13.57 4.05
C LEU A 155 -19.76 -14.42 4.85
N ARG A 156 -19.42 -15.61 5.36
CA ARG A 156 -20.32 -16.40 6.21
C ARG A 156 -20.28 -15.89 7.67
N LEU A 157 -21.41 -16.02 8.37
CA LEU A 157 -21.47 -15.81 9.82
C LEU A 157 -21.06 -17.12 10.51
N GLU A 158 -20.31 -17.02 11.59
CA GLU A 158 -19.72 -18.19 12.29
C GLU A 158 -20.79 -19.11 12.93
N ASP A 159 -21.98 -18.58 13.19
CA ASP A 159 -22.99 -19.21 14.06
C ASP A 159 -24.25 -19.73 13.34
N ASP A 160 -24.36 -19.59 12.01
CA ASP A 160 -25.55 -20.04 11.26
C ASP A 160 -25.14 -20.63 9.90
N GLU A 161 -25.37 -21.95 9.74
CA GLU A 161 -25.03 -22.72 8.54
C GLU A 161 -25.75 -22.14 7.31
N GLY A 162 -25.06 -21.22 6.63
CA GLY A 162 -25.53 -20.61 5.39
C GLY A 162 -26.03 -19.17 5.51
N ALA A 163 -25.90 -18.54 6.69
CA ALA A 163 -26.11 -17.11 6.79
C ALA A 163 -24.88 -16.34 6.30
N TYR A 164 -25.12 -15.43 5.35
CA TYR A 164 -24.10 -14.50 4.87
C TYR A 164 -24.14 -13.20 5.69
N ARG A 165 -22.99 -12.52 5.80
CA ARG A 165 -22.84 -11.20 6.40
C ARG A 165 -23.61 -10.19 5.56
N GLY A 166 -24.65 -9.63 6.18
CA GLY A 166 -25.59 -8.72 5.52
C GLY A 166 -26.69 -9.46 4.76
N GLU A 167 -27.79 -8.76 4.49
CA GLU A 167 -28.95 -9.31 3.78
C GLU A 167 -28.64 -9.45 2.28
N LEU A 168 -27.96 -10.54 1.90
CA LEU A 168 -27.76 -10.87 0.49
C LEU A 168 -29.06 -11.46 -0.12
N PRO A 169 -29.48 -11.02 -1.31
CA PRO A 169 -30.60 -11.62 -2.03
C PRO A 169 -30.41 -13.14 -2.19
N ILE A 170 -31.50 -13.92 -2.07
CA ILE A 170 -31.47 -15.40 -2.14
C ILE A 170 -30.73 -15.88 -3.40
N ALA A 171 -31.06 -15.31 -4.56
CA ALA A 171 -30.43 -15.66 -5.83
C ALA A 171 -28.90 -15.47 -5.82
N LEU A 172 -28.39 -14.46 -5.09
CA LEU A 172 -26.95 -14.25 -4.97
C LEU A 172 -26.31 -15.26 -4.01
N ARG A 173 -27.01 -15.66 -2.95
CA ARG A 173 -26.55 -16.71 -2.02
C ARG A 173 -26.42 -18.06 -2.72
N ASP A 174 -27.40 -18.42 -3.55
CA ASP A 174 -27.35 -19.67 -4.33
C ASP A 174 -26.20 -19.64 -5.34
N ALA A 175 -26.00 -18.50 -6.02
CA ALA A 175 -24.88 -18.31 -6.94
C ALA A 175 -23.51 -18.39 -6.22
N LEU A 176 -23.39 -17.81 -5.02
CA LEU A 176 -22.18 -17.91 -4.20
C LEU A 176 -21.90 -19.35 -3.78
N ARG A 177 -22.93 -20.10 -3.35
CA ARG A 177 -22.79 -21.52 -3.00
C ARG A 177 -22.32 -22.36 -4.18
N ALA A 178 -22.91 -22.16 -5.36
CA ALA A 178 -22.49 -22.85 -6.58
C ALA A 178 -21.05 -22.51 -6.96
N ALA A 179 -20.66 -21.23 -6.85
CA ALA A 179 -19.29 -20.80 -7.10
C ALA A 179 -18.31 -21.41 -6.07
N TYR A 180 -18.72 -21.58 -4.81
CA TYR A 180 -17.92 -22.21 -3.78
C TYR A 180 -17.59 -23.66 -4.12
N THR A 181 -18.61 -24.46 -4.45
CA THR A 181 -18.40 -25.85 -4.88
C THR A 181 -17.47 -25.92 -6.09
N ALA A 182 -17.69 -25.08 -7.11
CA ALA A 182 -16.83 -25.07 -8.29
C ALA A 182 -15.37 -24.66 -7.98
N MET A 183 -15.15 -23.71 -7.07
CA MET A 183 -13.80 -23.29 -6.66
C MET A 183 -13.11 -24.33 -5.78
N GLN A 184 -13.88 -25.06 -4.96
CA GLN A 184 -13.38 -26.19 -4.19
C GLN A 184 -12.93 -27.32 -5.13
N ASP A 185 -13.79 -27.75 -6.05
CA ASP A 185 -13.49 -28.79 -7.04
C ASP A 185 -12.24 -28.41 -7.87
N LEU A 186 -12.15 -27.14 -8.29
CA LEU A 186 -10.99 -26.63 -9.01
C LEU A 186 -9.71 -26.65 -8.16
N ASN A 187 -9.81 -26.33 -6.87
CA ASN A 187 -8.66 -26.38 -5.96
C ASN A 187 -8.18 -27.82 -5.76
N GLU A 188 -9.09 -28.76 -5.49
CA GLU A 188 -8.78 -30.18 -5.33
C GLU A 188 -8.17 -30.77 -6.61
N ALA A 189 -8.73 -30.42 -7.79
CA ALA A 189 -8.16 -30.80 -9.08
C ALA A 189 -6.76 -30.20 -9.29
N ALA A 190 -6.53 -28.95 -8.89
CA ALA A 190 -5.21 -28.33 -8.99
C ALA A 190 -4.18 -28.95 -8.03
N GLU A 191 -4.59 -29.34 -6.81
CA GLU A 191 -3.73 -29.97 -5.81
C GLU A 191 -3.37 -31.43 -6.16
N SER A 192 -4.27 -32.16 -6.82
CA SER A 192 -4.01 -33.53 -7.26
C SER A 192 -3.02 -33.63 -8.43
N VAL A 193 -2.79 -32.53 -9.16
CA VAL A 193 -1.87 -32.48 -10.30
C VAL A 193 -0.42 -32.25 -9.82
N GLN A 194 0.36 -33.34 -9.75
CA GLN A 194 1.79 -33.27 -9.46
C GLN A 194 2.61 -32.96 -10.73
N LEU A 195 2.95 -31.68 -10.94
CA LEU A 195 3.86 -31.26 -12.01
C LEU A 195 5.21 -30.84 -11.45
N GLN A 196 6.28 -31.42 -12.00
CA GLN A 196 7.64 -30.95 -11.73
C GLN A 196 7.87 -29.61 -12.44
N PRO A 197 8.46 -28.61 -11.77
CA PRO A 197 8.75 -27.32 -12.40
C PRO A 197 9.75 -27.52 -13.54
N THR A 198 9.34 -27.19 -14.76
CA THR A 198 10.27 -27.23 -15.89
C THR A 198 11.15 -26.00 -15.82
N ARG A 199 12.47 -26.19 -15.86
CA ARG A 199 13.43 -25.08 -15.80
C ARG A 199 13.24 -24.22 -17.04
N ALA A 200 12.51 -23.12 -16.90
CA ALA A 200 12.23 -22.21 -18.00
C ALA A 200 13.55 -21.80 -18.66
N LYS A 201 13.73 -22.19 -19.93
CA LYS A 201 14.89 -21.77 -20.72
C LYS A 201 14.82 -20.24 -20.85
N ARG A 202 15.64 -19.53 -20.08
CA ARG A 202 15.82 -18.08 -20.22
C ARG A 202 16.20 -17.82 -21.67
N LYS A 203 15.27 -17.26 -22.47
CA LYS A 203 15.62 -16.67 -23.77
C LYS A 203 16.65 -15.58 -23.49
N LYS A 204 17.91 -15.81 -23.86
CA LYS A 204 18.92 -14.73 -23.91
C LYS A 204 18.35 -13.66 -24.84
N LYS A 205 18.17 -12.45 -24.29
CA LYS A 205 17.89 -11.25 -25.06
C LYS A 205 19.20 -10.62 -25.49
#